data_AF-A0A0C1EIY4-F1
#
_entry.id   AF-A0A0C1EIY4-F1
#
_cell.length_a   1.000
_cell.length_b   1.000
_cell.length_c   1.000
_cell.angle_alpha   90.00
_cell.angle_beta   90.00
_cell.angle_gamma   90.00
#
_symmetry.space_group_name_H-M   'P 1'
#
loop_
_entity.id
_entity.type
_entity.pdbx_description
1 polymer ?
#
loop_
_entity_poly.entity_id
_entity_poly.type
_entity_poly.pdbx_seq_one_letter_code
_entity_poly.pdbx_strand_id
1 'polypeptide(L)'
;MVFLKALTVGFERGLFATDAGTGIVPILQASARTSNPVIDGIATLAAPLLVMLVCTTTGLTLLVTGAWNQPDLQSTNMVTYAFQKGLGSDLGAYLVMVALALFGYTTILAWSCCAEKAIAFLCGDRSTLWFKYVYILLIPVGALAQVELVWMLADISISLMLITNLIGIAGLSSYVIEDSQKYFLTTRSA
;
A
#
# COMPACT_ATOMS: atom_id res chain seq x y z
N MET A 1 -28.05 -3.33 -3.99
CA MET A 1 -27.16 -3.30 -2.81
C MET A 1 -25.82 -4.00 -3.04
N VAL A 2 -25.78 -5.19 -3.65
CA VAL A 2 -24.53 -5.97 -3.87
C VAL A 2 -23.48 -5.21 -4.71
N PHE A 3 -23.89 -4.56 -5.81
CA PHE A 3 -22.98 -3.81 -6.68
C PHE A 3 -22.26 -2.64 -5.96
N LEU A 4 -23.01 -1.83 -5.20
CA LEU A 4 -22.42 -0.74 -4.41
C LEU A 4 -21.45 -1.27 -3.36
N LYS A 5 -21.78 -2.37 -2.69
CA LYS A 5 -20.87 -3.02 -1.72
C LYS A 5 -19.58 -3.51 -2.39
N ALA A 6 -19.69 -4.11 -3.58
CA ALA A 6 -18.52 -4.54 -4.35
C ALA A 6 -17.63 -3.36 -4.75
N LEU A 7 -18.23 -2.24 -5.17
CA LEU A 7 -17.49 -1.01 -5.46
C LEU A 7 -16.79 -0.47 -4.22
N THR A 8 -17.50 -0.28 -3.10
CA THR A 8 -16.93 0.28 -1.88
C THR A 8 -15.77 -0.58 -1.36
N VAL A 9 -15.96 -1.89 -1.23
CA VAL A 9 -14.89 -2.80 -0.79
C VAL A 9 -13.73 -2.82 -1.79
N GLY A 10 -14.02 -2.78 -3.09
CA GLY A 10 -13.00 -2.70 -4.14
C GLY A 10 -12.15 -1.44 -4.05
N PHE A 11 -12.78 -0.28 -3.84
CA PHE A 11 -12.08 0.99 -3.64
C PHE A 11 -11.23 0.98 -2.37
N GLU A 12 -11.79 0.51 -1.24
CA GLU A 12 -11.05 0.40 0.03
C GLU A 12 -9.81 -0.48 -0.10
N ARG A 13 -9.94 -1.70 -0.67
CA ARG A 13 -8.80 -2.61 -0.82
C ARG A 13 -7.81 -2.11 -1.88
N GLY A 14 -8.29 -1.47 -2.94
CA GLY A 14 -7.43 -0.86 -3.97
C GLY A 14 -6.60 0.31 -3.43
N LEU A 15 -7.20 1.15 -2.59
CA LEU A 15 -6.51 2.21 -1.86
C LEU A 15 -5.43 1.63 -0.95
N PHE A 16 -5.78 0.59 -0.18
CA PHE A 16 -4.85 -0.11 0.70
C PHE A 16 -3.66 -0.73 -0.04
N ALA A 17 -3.90 -1.31 -1.22
CA ALA A 17 -2.83 -1.96 -1.98
C ALA A 17 -1.86 -0.96 -2.62
N THR A 18 -2.34 0.23 -2.98
CA THR A 18 -1.57 1.22 -3.76
C THR A 18 -1.01 2.37 -2.94
N ASP A 19 -1.48 2.55 -1.70
CA ASP A 19 -1.20 3.71 -0.85
C ASP A 19 -1.56 5.05 -1.51
N ALA A 20 -2.42 5.04 -2.54
CA ALA A 20 -2.76 6.23 -3.29
C ALA A 20 -3.44 7.27 -2.40
N GLY A 21 -2.98 8.53 -2.45
CA GLY A 21 -3.56 9.63 -1.67
C GLY A 21 -3.25 9.61 -0.17
N THR A 22 -2.61 8.57 0.38
CA THR A 22 -2.25 8.50 1.80
C THR A 22 -1.13 9.46 2.22
N GLY A 23 -0.33 9.93 1.25
CA GLY A 23 0.82 10.81 1.51
C GLY A 23 2.08 10.08 1.97
N ILE A 24 2.08 8.74 2.01
CA ILE A 24 3.23 7.94 2.46
C ILE A 24 4.36 7.94 1.42
N VAL A 25 4.02 7.75 0.14
CA VAL A 25 4.97 7.71 -0.97
C VAL A 25 5.90 8.94 -1.02
N PRO A 26 5.42 10.19 -0.92
CA PRO A 26 6.31 11.36 -0.92
C PRO A 26 7.23 11.45 0.31
N ILE A 27 6.87 10.85 1.45
CA ILE A 27 7.78 10.80 2.62
C ILE A 27 9.02 9.96 2.29
N LEU A 28 8.83 8.82 1.64
CA LEU A 28 9.93 7.98 1.17
C LEU A 28 10.72 8.69 0.06
N GLN A 29 10.00 9.29 -0.88
CA GLN A 29 10.59 9.95 -2.03
C GLN A 29 11.39 11.21 -1.65
N ALA A 30 11.08 11.86 -0.52
CA ALA A 30 11.88 12.96 0.01
C ALA A 30 13.34 12.56 0.30
N SER A 31 13.64 11.26 0.40
CA SER A 31 15.02 10.75 0.55
C SER A 31 15.71 10.48 -0.79
N ALA A 32 14.98 10.53 -1.91
CA ALA A 32 15.53 10.31 -3.25
C ALA A 32 16.40 11.49 -3.68
N ARG A 33 17.50 11.17 -4.39
CA ARG A 33 18.40 12.19 -4.96
C ARG A 33 17.90 12.59 -6.35
N THR A 34 16.83 13.39 -6.40
CA THR A 34 16.34 14.00 -7.63
C THR A 34 16.54 15.51 -7.60
N SER A 35 16.85 16.10 -8.75
CA SER A 35 16.87 17.56 -8.93
C SER A 35 15.53 18.12 -9.41
N ASN A 36 14.62 17.25 -9.86
CA ASN A 36 13.37 17.65 -10.48
C ASN A 36 12.16 16.93 -9.84
N PRO A 37 11.29 17.65 -9.11
CA PRO A 37 10.15 17.05 -8.43
C PRO A 37 9.08 16.52 -9.37
N VAL A 38 8.97 17.04 -10.61
CA VAL A 38 7.95 16.62 -11.59
C VAL A 38 8.30 15.24 -12.15
N ILE A 39 9.55 15.03 -12.56
CA ILE A 39 10.01 13.71 -13.05
C ILE A 39 9.86 12.66 -11.95
N ASP A 40 10.27 13.04 -10.75
CA ASP A 40 10.26 12.17 -9.59
C ASP A 40 8.84 11.78 -9.20
N GLY A 41 7.91 12.73 -9.19
CA GLY A 41 6.48 12.48 -9.02
C GLY A 41 5.91 11.53 -10.07
N ILE A 42 6.25 11.71 -11.35
CA ILE A 42 5.81 10.79 -12.42
C ILE A 42 6.39 9.39 -12.22
N ALA A 43 7.65 9.27 -11.78
CA ALA A 43 8.27 7.98 -11.52
C ALA A 43 7.54 7.20 -10.42
N THR A 44 6.96 7.88 -9.42
CA THR A 44 6.19 7.22 -8.35
C THR A 44 4.91 6.52 -8.86
N LEU A 45 4.41 6.86 -10.05
CA LEU A 45 3.24 6.20 -10.65
C LEU A 45 3.52 4.76 -11.10
N ALA A 46 4.78 4.36 -11.23
CA ALA A 46 5.14 2.99 -11.63
C ALA A 46 4.70 1.94 -10.58
N ALA A 47 4.84 2.26 -9.29
CA ALA A 47 4.48 1.36 -8.20
C ALA A 47 2.98 0.96 -8.21
N PRO A 48 2.00 1.90 -8.21
CA PRO A 48 0.58 1.55 -8.23
C PRO A 48 0.15 0.82 -9.51
N LEU A 49 0.82 1.07 -10.66
CA LEU A 49 0.57 0.32 -11.88
C LEU A 49 0.98 -1.16 -11.77
N LEU A 50 2.14 -1.42 -11.16
CA LEU A 50 2.59 -2.79 -10.90
C LEU A 50 1.64 -3.51 -9.92
N VAL A 51 1.22 -2.81 -8.86
CA VAL A 51 0.24 -3.35 -7.91
C VAL A 51 -1.08 -3.68 -8.60
N MET A 52 -1.60 -2.80 -9.47
CA MET A 52 -2.82 -3.06 -10.23
C MET A 52 -2.71 -4.35 -11.04
N LEU A 53 -1.59 -4.57 -11.74
CA LEU A 53 -1.35 -5.79 -12.51
C LEU A 53 -1.35 -7.03 -11.61
N VAL A 54 -0.62 -7.00 -10.49
CA VAL A 54 -0.52 -8.13 -9.56
C VAL A 54 -1.86 -8.43 -8.87
N CYS A 55 -2.62 -7.41 -8.48
CA CYS A 55 -3.95 -7.59 -7.90
C CYS A 55 -4.94 -8.15 -8.92
N THR A 56 -4.83 -7.72 -10.18
CA THR A 56 -5.69 -8.22 -11.27
C THR A 56 -5.40 -9.69 -11.56
N THR A 57 -4.13 -10.09 -11.67
CA THR A 57 -3.77 -11.49 -11.89
C THR A 57 -4.24 -12.36 -10.72
N THR A 58 -4.03 -11.92 -9.47
CA THR A 58 -4.50 -12.63 -8.27
C THR A 58 -6.03 -12.76 -8.27
N GLY A 59 -6.75 -11.68 -8.55
CA GLY A 59 -8.22 -11.70 -8.62
C GLY A 59 -8.75 -12.65 -9.71
N LEU A 60 -8.13 -12.65 -10.89
CA LEU A 60 -8.48 -13.58 -11.97
C LEU A 60 -8.20 -15.03 -11.56
N THR A 61 -7.07 -15.31 -10.91
CA THR A 61 -6.75 -16.65 -10.40
C THR A 61 -7.80 -17.12 -9.38
N LEU A 62 -8.23 -16.25 -8.46
CA LEU A 62 -9.31 -16.56 -7.51
C LEU A 62 -10.63 -16.89 -8.22
N LEU A 63 -10.98 -16.13 -9.26
CA LEU A 63 -12.20 -16.34 -10.03
C LEU A 63 -12.18 -17.66 -10.82
N VAL A 64 -11.09 -17.93 -11.55
CA VAL A 64 -10.94 -19.13 -12.40
C VAL A 64 -10.90 -20.41 -11.56
N THR A 65 -10.26 -20.37 -10.39
CA THR A 65 -10.14 -21.54 -9.50
C THR A 65 -11.40 -21.78 -8.67
N GLY A 66 -12.29 -20.78 -8.57
CA GLY A 66 -13.48 -20.82 -7.74
C GLY A 66 -13.17 -20.78 -6.23
N ALA A 67 -11.99 -20.30 -5.84
CA ALA A 67 -11.57 -20.22 -4.44
C ALA A 67 -12.48 -19.32 -3.60
N TRP A 68 -13.08 -18.29 -4.22
CA TRP A 68 -14.01 -17.35 -3.60
C TRP A 68 -15.32 -17.98 -3.11
N ASN A 69 -15.68 -19.19 -3.57
CA ASN A 69 -16.88 -19.91 -3.16
C ASN A 69 -16.69 -20.75 -1.88
N GLN A 70 -15.48 -20.82 -1.34
CA GLN A 70 -15.19 -21.61 -0.15
C GLN A 70 -15.34 -20.73 1.10
N PRO A 71 -16.35 -20.97 1.96
CA PRO A 71 -16.64 -20.10 3.10
C PRO A 71 -15.56 -20.12 4.18
N ASP A 72 -14.83 -21.24 4.30
CA ASP A 72 -13.83 -21.45 5.34
C ASP A 72 -12.45 -20.85 4.99
N LEU A 73 -12.27 -20.40 3.74
CA LEU A 73 -11.01 -19.83 3.28
C LEU A 73 -11.05 -18.30 3.38
N GLN A 74 -10.21 -17.73 4.22
CA GLN A 74 -10.10 -16.30 4.43
C GLN A 74 -8.72 -15.77 4.03
N SER A 75 -8.70 -14.54 3.52
CA SER A 75 -7.49 -13.76 3.18
C SER A 75 -6.43 -14.61 2.45
N THR A 76 -5.27 -14.79 3.07
CA THR A 76 -4.12 -15.49 2.52
C THR A 76 -4.40 -16.95 2.17
N ASN A 77 -5.19 -17.65 2.99
CA ASN A 77 -5.48 -19.07 2.78
C ASN A 77 -6.27 -19.30 1.49
N MET A 78 -7.12 -18.34 1.11
CA MET A 78 -7.86 -18.38 -0.15
C MET A 78 -6.93 -18.28 -1.36
N VAL A 79 -5.91 -17.42 -1.30
CA VAL A 79 -4.90 -17.26 -2.36
C VAL A 79 -4.04 -18.51 -2.46
N THR A 80 -3.57 -19.06 -1.35
CA THR A 80 -2.78 -20.30 -1.32
C THR A 80 -3.55 -21.45 -1.96
N TYR A 81 -4.82 -21.65 -1.59
CA TYR A 81 -5.68 -22.67 -2.19
C TYR A 81 -5.89 -22.46 -3.70
N ALA A 82 -6.12 -21.21 -4.13
CA ALA A 82 -6.30 -20.90 -5.54
C ALA A 82 -5.05 -21.24 -6.36
N PHE A 83 -3.86 -20.89 -5.86
CA PHE A 83 -2.62 -21.21 -6.56
C PHE A 83 -2.31 -22.72 -6.56
N GLN A 84 -2.57 -23.44 -5.46
CA GLN A 84 -2.46 -24.90 -5.44
C GLN A 84 -3.37 -25.54 -6.49
N LYS A 85 -4.64 -25.11 -6.53
CA LYS A 85 -5.62 -25.64 -7.49
C LYS A 85 -5.30 -25.25 -8.93
N GLY A 86 -4.84 -24.04 -9.17
CA GLY A 86 -4.49 -23.54 -10.51
C GLY A 86 -3.23 -24.17 -11.10
N LEU A 87 -2.22 -24.45 -10.27
CA LEU A 87 -0.97 -25.09 -10.69
C LEU A 87 -1.02 -26.63 -10.61
N GLY A 88 -2.09 -27.20 -10.05
CA GLY A 88 -2.26 -28.64 -9.89
C GLY A 88 -1.21 -29.32 -9.00
N SER A 89 -0.50 -28.54 -8.18
CA SER A 89 0.60 -29.02 -7.32
C SER A 89 0.77 -28.16 -6.08
N ASP A 90 1.35 -28.75 -5.03
CA ASP A 90 1.68 -28.03 -3.79
C ASP A 90 2.75 -26.94 -3.99
N LEU A 91 3.45 -26.94 -5.13
CA LEU A 91 4.36 -25.87 -5.53
C LEU A 91 3.67 -24.50 -5.52
N GLY A 92 2.38 -24.44 -5.85
CA GLY A 92 1.60 -23.20 -5.78
C GLY A 92 1.53 -22.63 -4.37
N ALA A 93 1.38 -23.47 -3.34
CA ALA A 93 1.38 -23.01 -1.96
C ALA A 93 2.75 -22.52 -1.50
N TYR A 94 3.81 -23.25 -1.81
CA TYR A 94 5.17 -22.85 -1.43
C TYR A 94 5.56 -21.51 -2.07
N LEU A 95 5.22 -21.30 -3.34
CA LEU A 95 5.48 -20.03 -4.03
C LEU A 95 4.75 -18.87 -3.33
N VAL A 96 3.46 -19.04 -3.04
CA VAL A 96 2.66 -18.02 -2.34
C VAL A 96 3.23 -17.72 -0.96
N MET A 97 3.62 -18.74 -0.17
CA MET A 97 4.23 -18.53 1.15
C MET A 97 5.52 -17.73 1.09
N VAL A 98 6.43 -18.04 0.15
CA VAL A 98 7.68 -17.29 -0.01
C VAL A 98 7.41 -15.86 -0.45
N ALA A 99 6.49 -15.66 -1.39
CA ALA A 99 6.09 -14.33 -1.85
C ALA A 99 5.50 -13.49 -0.71
N LEU A 100 4.63 -14.07 0.11
CA LEU A 100 4.04 -13.40 1.27
C LEU A 100 5.06 -13.03 2.33
N ALA A 101 6.04 -13.90 2.60
CA ALA A 101 7.10 -13.62 3.56
C ALA A 101 7.95 -12.42 3.11
N LEU A 102 8.34 -12.38 1.83
CA LEU A 102 9.09 -11.27 1.26
C LEU A 102 8.26 -9.98 1.22
N PHE A 103 7.02 -10.06 0.73
CA PHE A 103 6.13 -8.90 0.63
C PHE A 103 5.84 -8.30 2.00
N GLY A 104 5.39 -9.12 2.95
CA GLY A 104 5.10 -8.70 4.32
C GLY A 104 6.33 -8.10 5.01
N TYR A 105 7.51 -8.69 4.84
CA TYR A 105 8.75 -8.13 5.39
C TYR A 105 9.05 -6.73 4.83
N THR A 106 8.96 -6.56 3.51
CA THR A 106 9.20 -5.25 2.89
C THR A 106 8.19 -4.19 3.32
N THR A 107 6.91 -4.56 3.47
CA THR A 107 5.86 -3.65 3.91
C THR A 107 6.10 -3.18 5.35
N ILE A 108 6.45 -4.09 6.27
CA ILE A 108 6.78 -3.76 7.66
C ILE A 108 7.91 -2.73 7.71
N LEU A 109 8.98 -2.94 6.92
CA LEU A 109 10.09 -2.00 6.86
C LEU A 109 9.70 -0.63 6.28
N ALA A 110 9.00 -0.62 5.15
CA ALA A 110 8.58 0.63 4.49
C ALA A 110 7.71 1.49 5.42
N TRP A 111 6.74 0.87 6.09
CA TRP A 111 5.85 1.56 7.04
C TRP A 111 6.58 2.01 8.30
N SER A 112 7.54 1.23 8.80
CA SER A 112 8.37 1.65 9.94
C SER A 112 9.19 2.92 9.64
N CYS A 113 9.74 3.04 8.43
CA CYS A 113 10.51 4.21 7.99
C CYS A 113 9.62 5.46 7.91
N CYS A 114 8.42 5.32 7.36
CA CYS A 114 7.48 6.43 7.25
C CYS A 114 7.00 6.91 8.62
N ALA A 115 6.64 5.97 9.49
CA ALA A 115 6.23 6.26 10.86
C ALA A 115 7.36 6.93 11.67
N GLU A 116 8.61 6.50 11.48
CA GLU A 116 9.77 7.15 12.10
C GLU A 116 9.85 8.64 11.73
N LYS A 117 9.67 8.99 10.45
CA LYS A 117 9.68 10.39 10.00
C LYS A 117 8.50 11.19 10.55
N ALA A 118 7.31 10.60 10.59
CA ALA A 118 6.13 11.24 11.17
C ALA A 118 6.31 11.52 12.68
N ILE A 119 6.90 10.57 13.42
CA ILE A 119 7.16 10.72 14.85
C ILE A 119 8.28 11.73 15.11
N ALA A 120 9.33 11.73 14.29
CA ALA A 120 10.38 12.74 14.37
C ALA A 120 9.80 14.15 14.19
N PHE A 121 8.88 14.33 13.24
CA PHE A 121 8.20 15.59 13.00
C PHE A 121 7.32 16.04 14.19
N LEU A 122 6.57 15.12 14.82
CA LEU A 122 5.63 15.46 15.89
C LEU A 122 6.28 15.58 17.29
N CYS A 123 7.23 14.70 17.60
CA CYS A 123 7.78 14.51 18.95
C CYS A 123 9.30 14.69 19.02
N GLY A 124 9.94 15.10 17.92
CA GLY A 124 11.38 15.29 17.81
C GLY A 124 12.18 14.01 17.60
N ASP A 125 13.42 14.15 17.15
CA ASP A 125 14.28 13.04 16.72
C ASP A 125 14.56 12.02 17.83
N ARG A 126 14.60 12.45 19.10
CA ARG A 126 14.89 11.55 20.23
C ARG A 126 13.80 10.50 20.46
N SER A 127 12.57 10.77 20.02
CA SER A 127 11.41 9.88 20.16
C SER A 127 11.43 8.71 19.16
N THR A 128 12.22 8.82 18.08
CA THR A 128 12.32 7.78 17.04
C THR A 128 12.89 6.46 17.57
N LEU A 129 13.85 6.53 18.49
CA LEU A 129 14.48 5.34 19.06
C LEU A 129 13.49 4.53 19.91
N TRP A 130 12.68 5.22 20.73
CA TRP A 130 11.61 4.59 21.51
C TRP A 130 10.55 3.97 20.61
N PHE A 131 10.16 4.67 19.55
CA PHE A 131 9.23 4.13 18.55
C PHE A 131 9.73 2.81 17.96
N LYS A 132 11.00 2.72 17.56
CA LYS A 132 11.57 1.49 16.99
C LYS A 132 11.42 0.28 17.91
N TYR A 133 11.70 0.45 19.21
CA TYR A 133 11.52 -0.63 20.18
C TYR A 133 10.05 -1.05 20.30
N VAL A 134 9.14 -0.07 20.40
CA VAL A 134 7.70 -0.34 20.50
C VAL A 134 7.18 -1.03 19.23
N TYR A 135 7.62 -0.56 18.06
CA TYR A 135 7.25 -1.13 16.76
C TYR A 135 7.68 -2.60 16.64
N ILE A 136 8.94 -2.91 16.97
CA ILE A 136 9.46 -4.29 16.92
C ILE A 136 8.71 -5.21 17.88
N LEU A 137 8.39 -4.73 19.09
CA LEU A 137 7.62 -5.50 20.07
C LEU A 137 6.16 -5.74 19.65
N LEU A 138 5.57 -4.83 18.88
CA LEU A 138 4.21 -4.94 18.36
C LEU A 138 4.07 -5.94 17.20
N ILE A 139 5.12 -6.20 16.42
CA ILE A 139 5.10 -7.15 15.30
C ILE A 139 4.54 -8.54 15.70
N PRO A 140 5.09 -9.24 16.72
CA PRO A 140 4.56 -10.55 17.11
C PRO A 140 3.14 -10.47 17.69
N VAL A 141 2.76 -9.36 18.32
CA VAL A 141 1.39 -9.14 18.80
C VAL A 141 0.42 -9.06 17.63
N GLY A 142 0.81 -8.37 16.56
CA GLY A 142 0.03 -8.30 15.32
C GLY A 142 -0.18 -9.67 14.67
N ALA A 143 0.79 -10.57 14.77
CA ALA A 143 0.65 -11.94 14.25
C ALA A 143 -0.36 -12.82 15.03
N LEU A 144 -0.65 -12.46 16.28
CA LEU A 144 -1.63 -13.16 17.13
C LEU A 144 -3.02 -12.50 17.11
N ALA A 145 -3.14 -11.31 16.52
CA ALA A 145 -4.39 -10.56 16.47
C ALA A 145 -5.38 -11.15 15.45
N GLN A 146 -6.67 -10.92 15.68
CA GLN A 146 -7.71 -11.33 14.74
C GLN A 146 -7.66 -10.49 13.46
N VAL A 147 -7.70 -11.15 12.31
CA VAL A 147 -7.56 -10.52 10.98
C VAL A 147 -8.59 -9.42 10.77
N GLU A 148 -9.85 -9.62 11.16
CA GLU A 148 -10.93 -8.63 11.03
C GLU A 148 -10.67 -7.35 11.84
N LEU A 149 -10.15 -7.49 13.06
CA LEU A 149 -9.80 -6.36 13.92
C LEU A 149 -8.63 -5.55 13.33
N VAL A 150 -7.62 -6.25 12.80
CA VAL A 150 -6.47 -5.60 12.14
C VAL A 150 -6.94 -4.82 10.91
N TRP A 151 -7.82 -5.38 10.08
CA TRP A 151 -8.39 -4.66 8.94
C TRP A 151 -9.19 -3.44 9.37
N MET A 152 -10.06 -3.56 10.39
CA MET A 152 -10.85 -2.44 10.88
C MET A 152 -9.98 -1.27 11.36
N LEU A 153 -8.93 -1.56 12.15
CA LEU A 153 -8.01 -0.53 12.63
C LEU A 153 -7.23 0.11 11.47
N ALA A 154 -6.82 -0.68 10.50
CA ALA A 154 -6.12 -0.21 9.32
C ALA A 154 -7.00 0.71 8.47
N ASP A 155 -8.26 0.32 8.22
CA ASP A 155 -9.20 1.10 7.41
C ASP A 155 -9.48 2.47 8.04
N ILE A 156 -9.68 2.54 9.37
CA ILE A 156 -9.86 3.81 10.10
C ILE A 156 -8.61 4.68 9.99
N SER A 157 -7.43 4.09 10.20
CA SER A 157 -6.16 4.83 10.21
C SER A 157 -5.84 5.41 8.83
N ILE A 158 -5.98 4.60 7.77
CA ILE A 158 -5.72 5.02 6.39
C ILE A 158 -6.75 6.06 5.94
N SER A 159 -8.02 5.91 6.33
CA SER A 159 -9.05 6.91 6.02
C SER A 159 -8.69 8.27 6.62
N LEU A 160 -8.20 8.31 7.86
CA LEU A 160 -7.76 9.54 8.50
C LEU A 160 -6.54 10.17 7.80
N MET A 161 -5.54 9.34 7.46
CA MET A 161 -4.37 9.79 6.69
C MET A 161 -4.77 10.36 5.33
N LEU A 162 -5.65 9.67 4.61
CA LEU A 162 -6.17 10.11 3.32
C LEU A 162 -6.87 11.47 3.43
N ILE A 163 -7.78 11.63 4.40
CA ILE A 163 -8.53 12.89 4.58
C ILE A 163 -7.57 14.05 4.83
N THR A 164 -6.63 13.89 5.77
CA THR A 164 -5.68 14.97 6.11
C THR A 164 -4.77 15.33 4.94
N ASN A 165 -4.28 14.34 4.19
CA ASN A 165 -3.42 14.59 3.04
C ASN A 165 -4.18 15.20 1.84
N LEU A 166 -5.42 14.78 1.58
CA LEU A 166 -6.23 15.35 0.49
C LEU A 166 -6.53 16.84 0.70
N ILE A 167 -6.73 17.27 1.94
CA ILE A 167 -6.90 18.70 2.25
C ILE A 167 -5.63 19.48 1.88
N GLY A 168 -4.44 18.94 2.19
CA GLY A 168 -3.16 19.53 1.82
C GLY A 168 -2.97 19.60 0.30
N ILE A 169 -3.26 18.52 -0.42
CA ILE A 169 -3.18 18.47 -1.88
C ILE A 169 -4.15 19.48 -2.52
N ALA A 170 -5.39 19.58 -2.03
CA ALA A 170 -6.35 20.53 -2.56
C ALA A 170 -5.85 21.98 -2.43
N GLY A 171 -5.29 22.33 -1.26
CA GLY A 171 -4.73 23.67 -1.00
C GLY A 171 -3.47 24.00 -1.82
N LEU A 172 -2.64 22.99 -2.11
CA LEU A 172 -1.38 23.15 -2.86
C LEU A 172 -1.49 22.84 -4.36
N SER A 173 -2.68 22.43 -4.83
CA SER A 173 -2.90 21.98 -6.21
C SER A 173 -2.47 23.01 -7.27
N SER A 174 -2.68 24.29 -7.01
CA SER A 174 -2.27 25.38 -7.91
C SER A 174 -0.76 25.41 -8.16
N TYR A 175 0.05 25.22 -7.11
CA TYR A 175 1.52 25.21 -7.22
C TYR A 175 2.01 24.01 -8.04
N VAL A 176 1.44 22.83 -7.81
CA VAL A 176 1.81 21.60 -8.55
C VAL A 176 1.49 21.75 -10.04
N ILE A 177 0.35 22.35 -10.38
CA ILE A 177 -0.04 22.60 -11.77
C ILE A 177 0.94 23.57 -12.43
N GLU A 178 1.29 24.67 -11.76
CA GLU A 178 2.24 25.67 -12.27
C GLU A 178 3.62 25.05 -12.55
N ASP A 179 4.19 24.34 -11.59
CA ASP A 179 5.51 23.69 -11.73
C ASP A 179 5.51 22.62 -12.83
N SER A 180 4.42 21.84 -12.93
CA SER A 180 4.27 20.84 -13.99
C SER A 180 4.24 21.49 -15.37
N GLN A 181 3.43 22.56 -15.54
CA GLN A 181 3.34 23.28 -16.81
C GLN A 181 4.68 23.89 -17.21
N LYS A 182 5.39 24.53 -16.28
CA LYS A 182 6.71 25.11 -16.52
C LYS A 182 7.71 24.06 -16.99
N TYR A 183 7.70 22.88 -16.38
CA TYR A 183 8.58 21.78 -16.79
C TYR A 183 8.27 21.31 -18.22
N PHE A 184 7.01 20.98 -18.52
CA PHE A 184 6.63 20.47 -19.86
C PHE A 184 6.80 21.52 -20.97
N LEU A 185 6.60 22.80 -20.69
CA LEU A 185 6.86 23.88 -21.66
C LEU A 185 8.35 24.05 -21.95
N THR A 186 9.20 23.95 -20.92
CA THR A 186 10.66 24.04 -21.07
C THR A 186 11.21 22.86 -21.87
N THR A 187 10.78 21.63 -21.56
CA THR A 187 11.21 20.41 -22.28
C THR A 187 10.74 20.37 -23.73
N ARG A 188 9.63 21.03 -24.08
CA ARG A 188 9.13 21.09 -25.46
C ARG A 188 9.87 22.12 -26.33
N SER A 189 10.66 23.00 -25.71
CA SER A 189 11.44 24.05 -26.39
C SER A 189 12.90 23.68 -26.65
N ALA A 190 13.33 22.48 -26.22
CA ALA A 190 14.64 21.89 -26.46
C ALA A 190 14.54 20.70 -27.42
#